data_AF-A0A0V0Q1V4-F1
#
_entry.id   AF-A0A0V0Q1V4-F1
#
_cell.length_a   1.000
_cell.length_b   1.000
_cell.length_c   1.000
_cell.angle_alpha   90.00
_cell.angle_beta   90.00
_cell.angle_gamma   90.00
#
_symmetry.space_group_name_H-M   'P 1'
#
loop_
_entity.id
_entity.type
_entity.pdbx_description
1 polymer ?
#
loop_
_entity_poly.entity_id
_entity_poly.type
_entity_poly.pdbx_seq_one_letter_code
_entity_poly.pdbx_strand_id
1 'polypeptide(L)'
;MSPEQRKGWDAVLPEAHWTVRMAGPRWFTIWEGDRQRLRRLHVLLLPVDWLGLTAAQEMALALEQLRPAEVPAQFASPLREARAKLRHALSRRP
;
A
#
# COMPACT_ATOMS: atom_id res chain seq x y z
N MET A 1 12.73 7.32 6.94
CA MET A 1 13.09 7.15 5.52
C MET A 1 14.04 8.25 5.12
N SER A 2 15.12 7.91 4.44
CA SER A 2 15.94 8.91 3.74
C SER A 2 15.14 9.47 2.56
N PRO A 3 15.47 10.68 2.07
CA PRO A 3 14.85 11.29 0.89
C PRO A 3 14.86 10.38 -0.36
N GLU A 4 15.76 9.40 -0.42
CA GLU A 4 15.90 8.48 -1.55
C GLU A 4 14.76 7.47 -1.67
N GLN A 5 14.13 7.06 -0.56
CA GLN A 5 12.97 6.16 -0.61
C GLN A 5 11.70 6.87 -1.12
N ARG A 6 11.64 8.21 -1.10
CA ARG A 6 10.55 8.98 -1.74
C ARG A 6 10.62 8.91 -3.27
N LYS A 7 11.83 8.92 -3.85
CA LYS A 7 12.05 9.00 -5.31
C LYS A 7 11.40 7.88 -6.13
N GLY A 8 11.16 6.70 -5.55
CA GLY A 8 10.53 5.58 -6.25
C GLY A 8 9.00 5.71 -6.40
N TRP A 9 8.35 6.49 -5.54
CA TRP A 9 6.89 6.58 -5.49
C TRP A 9 6.33 7.72 -6.33
N ASP A 10 7.12 8.76 -6.61
CA ASP A 10 6.71 9.92 -7.39
C ASP A 10 6.18 9.53 -8.79
N ALA A 11 6.69 8.44 -9.38
CA ALA A 11 6.24 7.92 -10.68
C ALA A 11 4.88 7.19 -10.64
N VAL A 12 4.40 6.84 -9.45
CA VAL A 12 3.18 6.05 -9.23
C VAL A 12 2.04 6.91 -8.69
N LEU A 13 2.39 7.99 -7.98
CA LEU A 13 1.41 8.91 -7.43
C LEU A 13 0.68 9.64 -8.57
N PRO A 14 -0.66 9.72 -8.51
CA PRO A 14 -1.43 10.39 -9.57
C PRO A 14 -1.11 11.88 -9.67
N GLU A 15 -0.84 12.51 -8.53
CA GLU A 15 -0.71 13.96 -8.38
C GLU A 15 0.25 14.30 -7.23
N ALA A 16 0.85 15.50 -7.29
CA ALA A 16 1.91 15.94 -6.36
C ALA A 16 1.46 16.10 -4.89
N HIS A 17 0.15 16.12 -4.62
CA HIS A 17 -0.40 16.28 -3.27
C HIS A 17 -0.65 14.95 -2.54
N TRP A 18 -0.42 13.81 -3.19
CA TRP A 18 -0.49 12.52 -2.51
C TRP A 18 0.67 12.34 -1.52
N THR A 19 0.35 11.87 -0.32
CA THR A 19 1.33 11.58 0.73
C THR A 19 1.44 10.08 0.96
N VAL A 20 2.64 9.53 0.84
CA VAL A 20 2.91 8.15 1.23
C VAL A 20 3.09 8.08 2.74
N ARG A 21 2.27 7.26 3.40
CA ARG A 21 2.42 6.90 4.82
C ARG A 21 2.79 5.44 4.95
N MET A 22 3.95 5.22 5.54
CA MET A 22 4.38 3.89 5.93
C MET A 22 3.82 3.59 7.32
N ALA A 23 3.11 2.48 7.49
CA ALA A 23 2.60 2.06 8.78
C ALA A 23 3.16 0.71 9.20
N GLY A 24 3.62 0.68 10.46
CA GLY A 24 3.80 -0.56 11.17
C GLY A 24 2.47 -1.28 11.36
N PRO A 25 2.49 -2.54 11.79
CA PRO A 25 1.35 -3.39 11.59
C PRO A 25 0.06 -2.99 12.32
N ARG A 26 0.18 -2.51 13.56
CA ARG A 26 -0.96 -2.03 14.36
C ARG A 26 -1.66 -0.83 13.70
N TRP A 27 -0.88 0.14 13.25
CA TRP A 27 -1.39 1.34 12.58
C TRP A 27 -1.93 1.03 11.19
N PHE A 28 -1.31 0.07 10.49
CA PHE A 28 -1.80 -0.38 9.20
C PHE A 28 -3.22 -0.94 9.31
N THR A 29 -3.49 -1.82 10.28
CA THR A 29 -4.84 -2.36 10.51
C THR A 29 -5.89 -1.27 10.75
N ILE A 30 -5.55 -0.28 11.59
CA ILE A 30 -6.48 0.81 11.96
C ILE A 30 -6.85 1.64 10.74
N TRP A 31 -5.87 1.97 9.90
CA TRP A 31 -6.09 2.86 8.75
C TRP A 31 -6.60 2.13 7.51
N GLU A 32 -6.25 0.85 7.32
CA GLU A 32 -6.75 0.05 6.20
C GLU A 32 -8.28 -0.13 6.25
N GLY A 33 -8.88 -0.11 7.43
CA GLY A 33 -10.33 -0.15 7.61
C GLY A 33 -11.08 1.08 7.08
N ASP A 34 -10.39 2.19 6.82
CA ASP A 34 -11.00 3.45 6.32
C ASP A 34 -10.32 3.95 5.05
N ARG A 35 -10.33 3.11 4.00
CA ARG A 35 -9.74 3.45 2.69
C ARG A 35 -10.38 4.67 2.04
N GLN A 36 -11.66 4.95 2.31
CA GLN A 36 -12.34 6.14 1.78
C GLN A 36 -11.78 7.42 2.40
N ARG A 37 -11.52 7.46 3.71
CA ARG A 37 -10.84 8.59 4.34
C ARG A 37 -9.42 8.75 3.83
N LEU A 38 -8.66 7.66 3.70
CA LEU A 38 -7.31 7.74 3.14
C LEU A 38 -7.30 8.37 1.73
N ARG A 39 -8.23 7.97 0.86
CA ARG A 39 -8.39 8.59 -0.47
C ARG A 39 -8.74 10.07 -0.40
N ARG A 40 -9.71 10.46 0.44
CA ARG A 40 -10.08 11.89 0.61
C ARG A 40 -8.92 12.74 1.12
N LEU A 41 -8.06 12.15 1.95
CA LEU A 41 -6.85 12.80 2.47
C LEU A 41 -5.65 12.68 1.53
N HIS A 42 -5.82 12.04 0.37
CA HIS A 42 -4.75 11.73 -0.58
C HIS A 42 -3.55 11.02 0.09
N VAL A 43 -3.85 10.05 0.95
CA VAL A 43 -2.85 9.24 1.63
C VAL A 43 -2.75 7.87 1.00
N LEU A 44 -1.55 7.51 0.56
CA LEU A 44 -1.20 6.15 0.17
C LEU A 44 -0.64 5.41 1.38
N LEU A 45 -1.31 4.36 1.83
CA LEU A 45 -0.89 3.59 3.00
C LEU A 45 -0.07 2.37 2.57
N LEU A 46 1.17 2.27 3.04
CA LEU A 46 2.05 1.14 2.75
C LEU A 46 2.57 0.50 4.04
N PRO A 47 2.80 -0.82 4.04
CA PRO A 47 3.33 -1.51 5.21
C PRO A 47 4.85 -1.24 5.35
N VAL A 48 5.33 -0.91 6.57
CA VAL A 48 6.77 -0.72 6.87
C VAL A 48 7.48 -2.07 6.99
N ASP A 49 7.99 -2.66 5.91
CA ASP A 49 8.92 -3.80 5.87
C ASP A 49 8.58 -5.06 6.70
N TRP A 50 7.41 -5.11 7.37
CA TRP A 50 7.02 -6.15 8.32
C TRP A 50 6.28 -7.31 7.65
N LEU A 51 5.92 -7.14 6.38
CA LEU A 51 5.24 -8.15 5.55
C LEU A 51 6.18 -8.91 4.61
N GLY A 52 7.43 -8.45 4.46
CA GLY A 52 8.34 -8.97 3.45
C GLY A 52 7.71 -8.96 2.05
N LEU A 53 7.13 -7.83 1.65
CA LEU A 53 6.59 -7.67 0.30
C LEU A 53 7.73 -7.47 -0.69
N THR A 54 7.57 -8.01 -1.89
CA THR A 54 8.46 -7.64 -3.01
C THR A 54 8.04 -6.28 -3.57
N ALA A 55 8.94 -5.60 -4.30
CA ALA A 55 8.61 -4.33 -4.94
C ALA A 55 7.36 -4.41 -5.85
N ALA A 56 7.17 -5.54 -6.56
CA ALA A 56 5.97 -5.76 -7.38
C ALA A 56 4.69 -5.90 -6.53
N GLN A 57 4.78 -6.51 -5.35
CA GLN A 57 3.66 -6.64 -4.42
C GLN A 57 3.30 -5.30 -3.76
N GLU A 58 4.30 -4.49 -3.39
CA GLU A 58 4.10 -3.13 -2.87
C GLU A 58 3.47 -2.22 -3.93
N MET A 59 4.00 -2.26 -5.16
CA MET A 59 3.46 -1.53 -6.30
C MET A 59 2.00 -1.90 -6.55
N ALA A 60 1.68 -3.20 -6.53
CA ALA A 60 0.34 -3.67 -6.74
C ALA A 60 -0.64 -3.19 -5.66
N LEU A 61 -0.23 -3.18 -4.39
CA LEU A 61 -1.03 -2.60 -3.30
C LEU A 61 -1.24 -1.10 -3.45
N ALA A 62 -0.22 -0.39 -3.91
CA ALA A 62 -0.32 1.04 -4.16
C ALA A 62 -1.31 1.34 -5.29
N LEU A 63 -1.17 0.65 -6.43
CA LEU A 63 -2.06 0.80 -7.58
C LEU A 63 -3.52 0.49 -7.22
N GLU A 64 -3.77 -0.52 -6.39
CA GLU A 64 -5.12 -0.84 -5.92
C GLU A 64 -5.74 0.26 -5.07
N GLN A 65 -4.93 0.91 -4.21
CA GLN A 65 -5.41 2.02 -3.38
C GLN A 65 -5.73 3.26 -4.21
N LEU A 66 -4.85 3.58 -5.17
CA LEU A 66 -4.97 4.74 -6.04
C LEU A 66 -6.08 4.57 -7.08
N ARG A 67 -6.13 3.41 -7.74
CA ARG A 67 -7.01 3.12 -8.89
C ARG A 67 -7.54 1.68 -8.82
N PRO A 68 -8.51 1.40 -7.92
CA PRO A 68 -8.96 0.03 -7.66
C PRO A 68 -9.58 -0.66 -8.89
N ALA A 69 -10.14 0.11 -9.82
CA ALA A 69 -10.76 -0.41 -11.05
C ALA A 69 -9.78 -0.56 -12.21
N GLU A 70 -8.53 -0.07 -12.08
CA GLU A 70 -7.57 0.04 -13.19
C GLU A 70 -6.22 -0.64 -12.88
N VAL A 71 -6.20 -1.64 -11.98
CA VAL A 71 -4.96 -2.36 -11.68
C VAL A 71 -4.51 -3.12 -12.93
N PRO A 72 -3.31 -2.86 -13.49
CA PRO A 72 -2.83 -3.55 -14.68
C PRO A 72 -2.70 -5.06 -14.46
N ALA A 73 -2.99 -5.85 -15.50
CA ALA A 73 -3.05 -7.31 -15.41
C ALA A 73 -1.74 -7.94 -14.88
N GLN A 74 -0.57 -7.35 -15.19
CA GLN A 74 0.73 -7.80 -14.67
C GLN A 74 0.84 -7.75 -13.14
N PHE A 75 0.01 -6.93 -12.48
CA PHE A 75 -0.02 -6.78 -11.02
C PHE A 75 -1.13 -7.62 -10.37
N ALA A 76 -1.91 -8.39 -11.13
CA ALA A 76 -3.00 -9.20 -10.58
C ALA A 76 -2.50 -10.30 -9.61
N SER A 77 -1.49 -11.10 -9.99
CA SER A 77 -0.91 -12.09 -9.06
C SER A 77 -0.18 -11.45 -7.89
N PRO A 78 0.71 -10.45 -8.11
CA PRO A 78 1.35 -9.72 -7.01
C PRO A 78 0.34 -9.13 -6.01
N LEU A 79 -0.76 -8.53 -6.48
CA LEU A 79 -1.81 -7.99 -5.62
C LEU A 79 -2.47 -9.07 -4.76
N ARG A 80 -2.81 -10.21 -5.38
CA ARG A 80 -3.44 -11.34 -4.69
C ARG A 80 -2.54 -11.90 -3.60
N GLU A 81 -1.25 -12.06 -3.89
CA GLU A 81 -0.25 -12.52 -2.92
C GLU A 81 -0.04 -11.52 -1.78
N ALA A 82 0.08 -10.23 -2.10
CA ALA A 82 0.20 -9.17 -1.11
C ALA A 82 -1.00 -9.13 -0.17
N ARG A 83 -2.23 -9.23 -0.71
CA ARG A 83 -3.48 -9.34 0.07
C ARG A 83 -3.50 -10.60 0.93
N ALA A 84 -3.01 -11.73 0.44
CA ALA A 84 -2.91 -12.95 1.22
C ALA A 84 -1.95 -12.78 2.42
N LYS A 85 -0.77 -12.19 2.20
CA LYS A 85 0.19 -11.85 3.26
C LYS A 85 -0.42 -10.89 4.29
N LEU A 86 -1.11 -9.85 3.83
CA LEU A 86 -1.83 -8.92 4.69
C LEU A 86 -2.86 -9.64 5.56
N ARG A 87 -3.80 -10.39 4.96
CA ARG A 87 -4.82 -11.13 5.71
C ARG A 87 -4.21 -12.05 6.76
N HIS A 88 -3.18 -12.80 6.40
CA HIS A 88 -2.49 -13.72 7.29
C HIS A 88 -1.77 -13.02 8.46
N ALA A 89 -1.11 -11.91 8.19
CA ALA A 89 -0.38 -11.18 9.22
C ALA A 89 -1.32 -10.35 10.12
N LEU A 90 -2.49 -9.96 9.61
CA LEU A 90 -3.52 -9.27 10.38
C LEU A 90 -4.38 -10.23 11.22
N SER A 91 -4.66 -11.45 10.72
CA SER A 91 -5.44 -12.46 11.46
C SER A 91 -4.68 -13.09 12.64
N ARG A 92 -3.35 -13.04 12.62
CA ARG A 92 -2.47 -13.57 13.68
C ARG A 92 -2.26 -12.62 14.85
N ARG A 93 -2.86 -11.43 14.84
CA ARG A 93 -2.71 -10.46 15.92
C ARG A 93 -3.94 -10.51 16.82
N PRO A 94 -3.77 -10.84 18.12
CA PRO A 94 -4.85 -10.84 19.11
C PRO A 94 -5.38 -9.42 19.37
#